data_AF-A0A7S0GQV2-F1
#
_entry.id   AF-A0A7S0GQV2-F1
#
_cell.length_a   1.000
_cell.length_b   1.000
_cell.length_c   1.000
_cell.angle_alpha   90.00
_cell.angle_beta   90.00
_cell.angle_gamma   90.00
#
_symmetry.space_group_name_H-M   'P 1'
#
loop_
_entity.id
_entity.type
_entity.pdbx_description
1 polymer ?
#
loop_
_entity_poly.entity_id
_entity_poly.type
_entity_poly.pdbx_seq_one_letter_code
_entity_poly.pdbx_strand_id
1 'polypeptide(L)'
;LDPLLAPLKEEFQRDGSYRTVYQFFLSRVHRNVRVVLSLNPDHPRFNLRCQSNPALFTCCTVVWLGEWAKSTMRQVPRLELAQELETEGKKAQSIVELFEKMHATVKLATPLHYIGFIKKYQ
;
A
#
# COMPACT_ATOMS: atom_id res chain seq x y z
N LEU A 1 -17.64 -13.29 -27.65
CA LEU A 1 -16.92 -13.98 -26.54
C LEU A 1 -16.12 -15.18 -27.03
N ASP A 2 -16.60 -15.92 -28.02
CA ASP A 2 -15.93 -17.12 -28.56
C ASP A 2 -14.44 -16.98 -28.91
N PRO A 3 -13.95 -15.88 -29.54
CA PRO A 3 -12.52 -15.75 -29.81
C PRO A 3 -11.66 -15.62 -28.55
N LEU A 4 -12.21 -15.08 -27.45
CA LEU A 4 -11.50 -14.97 -26.16
C LEU A 4 -11.42 -16.32 -25.42
N LEU A 5 -12.41 -17.19 -25.65
CA LEU A 5 -12.50 -18.50 -25.01
C LEU A 5 -11.84 -19.61 -25.81
N ALA A 6 -11.60 -19.39 -27.11
CA ALA A 6 -10.98 -20.38 -28.00
C ALA A 6 -9.65 -20.94 -27.47
N PRO A 7 -8.71 -20.14 -26.93
CA PRO A 7 -7.44 -20.65 -26.40
C PRO A 7 -7.62 -21.56 -25.18
N LEU A 8 -8.74 -21.45 -24.46
CA LEU A 8 -9.00 -22.20 -23.23
C LEU A 8 -9.65 -23.55 -23.48
N LYS A 9 -10.07 -23.86 -24.71
CA LYS A 9 -10.83 -25.08 -25.03
C LYS A 9 -10.01 -26.35 -24.81
N GLU A 10 -8.74 -26.34 -25.22
CA GLU A 10 -7.86 -27.51 -25.06
C GLU A 10 -7.54 -27.79 -23.59
N GLU A 11 -7.34 -26.74 -22.78
CA GLU A 11 -7.11 -26.88 -21.34
C GLU A 11 -8.39 -27.28 -20.60
N PHE A 12 -9.53 -26.73 -21.00
CA PHE A 12 -10.85 -27.09 -20.46
C PHE A 12 -11.15 -28.58 -20.65
N GLN A 13 -10.88 -29.12 -21.86
CA GLN A 13 -11.08 -30.53 -22.16
C GLN A 13 -10.16 -31.46 -21.34
N ARG A 14 -8.96 -30.97 -20.99
CA ARG A 14 -8.00 -31.71 -20.14
C ARG A 14 -8.39 -31.73 -18.66
N ASP A 15 -8.96 -30.64 -18.13
CA ASP A 15 -9.35 -30.53 -16.73
C ASP A 15 -10.61 -31.37 -16.42
N GLY A 16 -11.66 -31.24 -17.24
CA GLY A 16 -12.91 -32.02 -17.09
C GLY A 16 -13.79 -31.66 -15.89
N SER A 17 -13.36 -30.76 -14.99
CA SER A 17 -14.09 -30.44 -13.75
C SER A 17 -15.24 -29.44 -13.90
N TYR A 18 -15.38 -28.77 -15.05
CA TYR A 18 -16.34 -27.66 -15.25
C TYR A 18 -17.33 -27.98 -16.36
N ARG A 19 -18.55 -27.43 -16.29
CA ARG A 19 -19.61 -27.71 -17.29
C ARG A 19 -19.47 -26.88 -18.57
N THR A 20 -18.84 -25.70 -18.48
CA THR A 20 -18.63 -24.82 -19.63
C THR A 20 -17.24 -24.21 -19.63
N VAL A 21 -16.71 -23.90 -20.82
CA VAL A 21 -15.43 -23.19 -21.00
C VAL A 21 -15.45 -21.83 -20.27
N TYR A 22 -16.61 -21.17 -20.21
CA TYR A 22 -16.79 -19.92 -19.49
C TYR A 22 -16.65 -20.09 -17.96
N GLN A 23 -17.24 -21.14 -17.38
CA GLN A 23 -17.05 -21.44 -15.95
C GLN A 23 -15.58 -21.76 -15.62
N PHE A 24 -14.90 -22.50 -16.50
CA PHE A 24 -13.47 -22.76 -16.38
C PHE A 24 -12.66 -21.45 -16.44
N PHE A 25 -12.97 -20.57 -17.39
CA PHE A 25 -12.35 -19.24 -17.46
C PHE A 25 -12.56 -18.44 -16.18
N LEU A 26 -13.80 -18.37 -15.66
CA LEU A 26 -14.09 -17.66 -14.41
C LEU A 26 -13.29 -18.25 -13.24
N SER A 27 -13.23 -19.57 -13.09
CA SER A 27 -12.42 -20.20 -12.04
C SER A 27 -10.95 -19.77 -12.09
N ARG A 28 -10.38 -19.69 -13.30
CA ARG A 28 -9.01 -19.19 -13.48
C ARG A 28 -8.87 -17.73 -13.13
N VAL A 29 -9.85 -16.89 -13.49
CA VAL A 29 -9.85 -15.47 -13.11
C VAL A 29 -9.87 -15.34 -11.59
N HIS A 30 -10.79 -16.03 -10.91
CA HIS A 30 -10.89 -16.00 -9.45
C HIS A 30 -9.62 -16.50 -8.74
N ARG A 31 -8.92 -17.49 -9.31
CA ARG A 31 -7.67 -18.02 -8.73
C ARG A 31 -6.48 -17.08 -8.94
N ASN A 32 -6.40 -16.42 -10.09
CA ASN A 32 -5.15 -15.78 -10.53
C ASN A 32 -5.19 -14.25 -10.50
N VAL A 33 -6.36 -13.63 -10.52
CA VAL A 33 -6.49 -12.18 -10.49
C VAL A 33 -6.63 -11.69 -9.06
N ARG A 34 -5.72 -10.81 -8.64
CA ARG A 34 -5.80 -10.09 -7.37
C ARG A 34 -5.90 -8.61 -7.67
N VAL A 35 -6.89 -7.95 -7.07
CA VAL A 35 -7.10 -6.51 -7.19
C VAL A 35 -6.63 -5.86 -5.89
N VAL A 36 -5.74 -4.87 -6.00
CA VAL A 36 -5.28 -4.08 -4.85
C VAL A 36 -5.73 -2.64 -5.06
N LEU A 37 -6.37 -2.08 -4.03
CA LEU A 37 -6.88 -0.72 -4.04
C LEU A 37 -6.25 0.05 -2.88
N SER A 38 -5.71 1.23 -3.18
CA SER A 38 -5.25 2.19 -2.17
C SER A 38 -6.21 3.37 -2.16
N LEU A 39 -6.83 3.62 -1.01
CA LEU A 39 -7.82 4.67 -0.82
C LEU A 39 -7.35 5.61 0.29
N ASN A 40 -7.49 6.91 0.08
CA ASN A 40 -7.24 7.90 1.11
C ASN A 40 -8.51 8.10 1.96
N PRO A 41 -8.51 7.79 3.27
CA PRO A 41 -9.65 7.99 4.16
C PRO A 41 -10.05 9.46 4.32
N ASP A 42 -9.10 10.39 4.18
CA ASP A 42 -9.35 11.84 4.31
C ASP A 42 -10.04 12.44 3.08
N HIS A 43 -10.18 11.66 2.00
CA HIS A 43 -10.80 12.16 0.79
C HIS A 43 -12.33 12.32 0.99
N PRO A 44 -12.95 13.46 0.63
CA PRO A 44 -14.38 13.74 0.92
C PRO A 44 -15.35 12.69 0.36
N ARG A 45 -14.99 12.05 -0.75
CA ARG A 45 -15.77 10.97 -1.38
C ARG A 45 -15.43 9.56 -0.90
N PHE A 46 -14.57 9.39 0.12
CA PHE A 46 -14.18 8.08 0.63
C PHE A 46 -15.41 7.27 1.05
N ASN A 47 -16.25 7.84 1.91
CA ASN A 47 -17.47 7.19 2.39
C ASN A 47 -18.43 6.83 1.24
N LEU A 48 -18.64 7.75 0.29
CA LEU A 48 -19.48 7.49 -0.88
C LEU A 48 -18.93 6.33 -1.72
N ARG A 49 -17.62 6.30 -1.99
CA ARG A 49 -16.98 5.22 -2.74
C ARG A 49 -17.09 3.88 -2.02
N CYS A 50 -16.92 3.86 -0.70
CA CYS A 50 -17.09 2.66 0.11
C CYS A 50 -18.54 2.16 0.07
N GLN A 51 -19.53 3.04 0.24
CA GLN A 51 -20.95 2.67 0.24
C GLN A 51 -21.44 2.20 -1.13
N SER A 52 -20.96 2.83 -2.22
CA SER A 52 -21.32 2.43 -3.58
C SER A 52 -20.69 1.10 -4.03
N ASN A 53 -19.71 0.56 -3.30
CA ASN A 53 -18.96 -0.63 -3.72
C ASN A 53 -18.87 -1.67 -2.58
N PRO A 54 -19.93 -2.47 -2.34
CA PRO A 54 -19.97 -3.42 -1.23
C PRO A 54 -18.89 -4.51 -1.31
N ALA A 55 -18.41 -4.83 -2.52
CA ALA A 55 -17.32 -5.78 -2.73
C ALA A 55 -16.03 -5.44 -1.96
N LEU A 56 -15.81 -4.16 -1.64
CA LEU A 56 -14.67 -3.71 -0.83
C LEU A 56 -14.68 -4.30 0.59
N PHE A 57 -15.85 -4.66 1.10
CA PHE A 57 -16.01 -5.23 2.45
C PHE A 57 -16.33 -6.71 2.44
N THR A 58 -16.94 -7.23 1.36
CA THR A 58 -17.34 -8.64 1.25
C THR A 58 -16.32 -9.52 0.55
N CYS A 59 -15.52 -8.95 -0.35
CA CYS A 59 -14.62 -9.69 -1.24
C CYS A 59 -13.15 -9.27 -1.13
N CYS A 60 -12.85 -8.25 -0.31
CA CYS A 60 -11.49 -7.75 -0.12
C CYS A 60 -11.08 -7.83 1.35
N THR A 61 -9.78 -7.99 1.58
CA THR A 61 -9.17 -7.79 2.89
C THR A 61 -8.82 -6.31 3.04
N VAL A 62 -9.36 -5.67 4.07
CA VAL A 62 -9.08 -4.26 4.37
C VAL A 62 -7.88 -4.16 5.30
N VAL A 63 -6.86 -3.42 4.87
CA VAL A 63 -5.68 -3.10 5.69
C VAL A 63 -5.64 -1.60 5.93
N TRP A 64 -5.65 -1.21 7.20
CA TRP A 64 -5.52 0.19 7.59
C TRP A 64 -4.05 0.55 7.78
N LEU A 65 -3.52 1.35 6.84
CA LEU A 65 -2.21 1.95 6.95
C LEU A 65 -2.37 3.32 7.61
N GLY A 66 -2.21 3.33 8.94
CA GLY A 66 -2.23 4.56 9.73
C GLY A 66 -0.90 5.32 9.64
N GLU A 67 -0.71 6.23 10.60
CA GLU A 67 0.54 6.96 10.74
C GLU A 67 1.72 6.05 11.07
N TRP A 68 2.93 6.48 10.71
CA TRP A 68 4.14 5.79 11.12
C TRP A 68 4.33 5.87 12.63
N ALA A 69 4.70 4.75 13.23
CA ALA A 69 5.05 4.72 14.65
C ALA A 69 6.26 5.62 14.91
N LYS A 70 6.36 6.17 16.13
CA LYS A 70 7.49 7.01 16.55
C LYS A 70 8.85 6.33 16.33
N SER A 71 8.93 5.01 16.54
CA SER A 71 10.13 4.23 16.26
C SER A 71 10.52 4.29 14.77
N THR A 72 9.55 4.11 13.86
CA THR A 72 9.74 4.26 12.42
C THR A 72 10.14 5.67 12.05
N MET A 73 9.47 6.69 12.62
CA MET A 73 9.81 8.11 12.41
C MET A 73 11.25 8.44 12.80
N ARG A 74 11.79 7.80 13.84
CA ARG A 74 13.20 7.93 14.25
C ARG A 74 14.16 7.12 13.38
N GLN A 75 13.71 6.02 12.79
CA GLN A 75 14.54 5.17 11.96
C GLN A 75 14.85 5.80 10.60
N VAL A 76 13.90 6.54 10.02
CA VAL A 76 14.10 7.22 8.73
C VAL A 76 15.31 8.17 8.75
N PRO A 77 15.45 9.15 9.65
CA PRO A 77 16.63 10.03 9.67
C PRO A 77 17.92 9.27 9.98
N ARG A 78 17.88 8.18 10.76
CA ARG A 78 19.06 7.33 11.00
C ARG A 78 19.57 6.65 9.74
N LEU A 79 18.67 6.29 8.83
CA LEU A 79 19.00 5.65 7.56
C LEU A 79 19.41 6.68 6.50
N GLU A 80 18.65 7.77 6.38
CA GLU A 80 18.86 8.78 5.33
C GLU A 80 20.05 9.71 5.63
N LEU A 81 20.38 9.96 6.90
CA LEU A 81 21.49 10.84 7.34
C LEU A 81 22.60 10.06 8.05
N ALA A 82 22.84 8.80 7.65
CA ALA A 82 23.75 7.91 8.38
C ALA A 82 25.17 8.51 8.50
N GLN A 83 25.71 9.09 7.43
CA GLN A 83 27.06 9.65 7.39
C GLN A 83 27.18 10.91 8.26
N GLU A 84 26.18 11.79 8.19
CA GLU A 84 26.12 13.03 8.95
C GLU A 84 25.99 12.72 10.44
N LEU A 85 25.13 11.75 10.80
CA LEU A 85 24.91 11.37 12.20
C LEU A 85 26.11 10.64 12.82
N GLU A 86 26.92 9.92 12.03
CA GLU A 86 28.17 9.33 12.50
C GLU A 86 29.14 10.41 13.02
N THR A 87 29.21 11.57 12.36
CA THR A 87 30.07 12.69 12.80
C THR A 87 29.59 13.37 14.08
N GLU A 88 28.27 13.32 14.36
CA GLU A 88 27.64 13.98 15.51
C GLU A 88 27.69 13.15 16.81
N GLY A 89 28.07 11.86 16.72
CA GLY A 89 28.29 10.98 17.86
C GLY A 89 27.14 10.98 18.87
N LYS A 90 27.38 11.53 20.08
CA LYS A 90 26.36 11.58 21.15
C LYS A 90 25.16 12.49 20.82
N LYS A 91 25.30 13.46 19.92
CA LYS A 91 24.22 14.39 19.52
C LYS A 91 23.26 13.78 18.50
N ALA A 92 23.68 12.73 17.79
CA ALA A 92 22.88 12.07 16.75
C ALA A 92 21.47 11.68 17.25
N GLN A 93 21.38 11.16 18.47
CA GLN A 93 20.10 10.79 19.08
C GLN A 93 19.18 12.01 19.29
N SER A 94 19.74 13.15 19.73
CA SER A 94 18.99 14.38 19.93
C SER A 94 18.50 14.97 18.59
N ILE A 95 19.31 14.89 17.54
CA ILE A 95 18.93 15.32 16.18
C ILE A 95 17.76 14.50 15.65
N VAL A 96 17.82 13.17 15.79
CA VAL A 96 16.73 12.27 15.39
C VAL A 96 15.43 12.56 16.15
N GLU A 97 15.51 12.81 17.46
CA GLU A 97 14.35 13.21 18.27
C GLU A 97 13.80 14.58 17.86
N LEU A 98 14.66 15.49 17.41
CA LEU A 98 14.24 16.79 16.90
C LEU A 98 13.44 16.63 15.61
N PHE A 99 13.88 15.79 14.66
CA PHE A 99 13.13 15.51 13.43
C PHE A 99 11.72 14.98 13.73
N GLU A 100 11.58 14.04 14.67
CA GLU A 100 10.29 13.52 15.11
C GLU A 100 9.41 14.66 15.69
N LYS A 101 9.96 15.45 16.62
CA LYS A 101 9.23 16.56 17.26
C LYS A 101 8.81 17.63 16.26
N MET A 102 9.67 17.99 15.32
CA MET A 102 9.38 18.98 14.28
C MET A 102 8.23 18.49 13.40
N HIS A 103 8.26 17.23 12.95
CA HIS A 103 7.16 16.68 12.15
C HIS A 103 5.83 16.72 12.89
N ALA A 104 5.83 16.39 14.19
CA ALA A 104 4.63 16.41 15.03
C ALA A 104 3.98 17.81 15.18
N THR A 105 4.72 18.90 14.89
CA THR A 105 4.14 20.26 14.90
C THR A 105 3.32 20.57 13.65
N VAL A 106 3.52 19.82 12.56
CA VAL A 106 2.83 20.05 11.28
C VAL A 106 1.59 19.16 11.20
N LYS A 107 0.41 19.79 11.09
CA LYS A 107 -0.84 19.05 10.86
C LYS A 107 -0.89 18.53 9.42
N LEU A 108 -1.44 17.33 9.23
CA LEU A 108 -1.68 16.71 7.91
C LEU A 108 -0.42 16.48 7.06
N ALA A 109 0.74 16.32 7.70
CA ALA A 109 1.96 15.98 6.99
C ALA A 109 1.97 14.48 6.61
N THR A 110 2.22 14.18 5.34
CA THR A 110 2.36 12.79 4.90
C THR A 110 3.76 12.27 5.21
N PRO A 111 3.95 10.95 5.33
CA PRO A 111 5.29 10.37 5.44
C PRO A 111 6.24 10.78 4.30
N LEU A 112 5.70 11.05 3.11
CA LEU A 112 6.48 11.55 1.98
C LEU A 112 7.01 12.96 2.24
N HIS A 113 6.21 13.85 2.84
CA HIS A 113 6.70 15.17 3.25
C HIS A 113 7.82 15.05 4.29
N TYR A 114 7.72 14.10 5.22
CA TYR A 114 8.77 13.87 6.23
C TYR A 114 10.08 13.39 5.62
N ILE A 115 10.04 12.41 4.71
CA ILE A 115 11.24 11.97 3.98
C ILE A 115 11.85 13.13 3.19
N GLY A 116 11.01 13.88 2.46
CA GLY A 116 11.48 15.04 1.69
C GLY A 116 12.11 16.13 2.55
N PHE A 117 11.61 16.33 3.77
CA PHE A 117 12.21 17.24 4.75
C PHE A 117 13.59 16.78 5.20
N ILE A 118 13.75 15.49 5.54
CA ILE A 118 15.04 14.92 5.96
C ILE A 118 16.07 15.02 4.83
N LYS A 119 15.69 14.66 3.61
CA LYS A 119 16.58 14.69 2.44
C LYS A 119 17.11 16.07 2.08
N LYS A 120 16.43 17.14 2.49
CA LYS A 120 16.94 18.52 2.31
C LYS A 120 18.07 18.88 3.26
N TYR A 121 18.32 18.06 4.29
CA TYR A 121 19.35 18.29 5.30
C TYR A 121 20.70 17.64 4.93
N GLN A 122 20.68 16.75 3.94
CA GLN A 122 21.90 16.22 3.29
C GLN A 122 22.52 17.28 2.38
#